data_AF-A0A2V3JPG8-F1
#
_entry.id   AF-A0A2V3JPG8-F1
#
_cell.length_a   1.000
_cell.length_b   1.000
_cell.length_c   1.000
_cell.angle_alpha   90.00
_cell.angle_beta   90.00
_cell.angle_gamma   90.00
#
_symmetry.space_group_name_H-M   'P 1'
#
loop_
_entity.id
_entity.type
_entity.pdbx_description
1 polymer ?
#
loop_
_entity_poly.entity_id
_entity_poly.type
_entity_poly.pdbx_seq_one_letter_code
_entity_poly.pdbx_strand_id
1 'polypeptide(L)'
;TASVLKHVLGKDEVWQEFTQLAAQTKRMVQQTQLAALAPSNQRTKARYMNVDALIQWGLKIDIFLEKQKMGVNQEFDQKLVEEKFGWVTRFRKNIKEWGELLDIITTTENFVRTQGLCTDSYPELENLLSGQDHTEQTIKVREELLNFVREESSKAKPGERLLGSSEVIESVFGKLKRMERDQSKSGFTGLLLSVPAMVSQTTKEVVKDALEMVPTQKVLDWCTKHLGQSVQAKRRNAFESSDKPEQKWDQFSGVG
;
A
#
# COMPACT_ATOMS: atom_id res chain seq x y z
N THR A 1 11.18 4.81 -4.12
CA THR A 1 10.42 6.08 -4.06
C THR A 1 10.64 6.83 -2.75
N ALA A 2 10.28 6.28 -1.59
CA ALA A 2 10.47 6.94 -0.28
C ALA A 2 11.94 7.33 0.05
N SER A 3 12.92 6.56 -0.43
CA SER A 3 14.35 6.89 -0.28
C SER A 3 14.77 8.13 -1.08
N VAL A 4 14.13 8.40 -2.21
CA VAL A 4 14.43 9.55 -3.09
C VAL A 4 13.94 10.83 -2.43
N LEU A 5 12.68 10.89 -1.96
CA LEU A 5 12.17 12.01 -1.17
C LEU A 5 13.02 12.27 0.08
N LYS A 6 13.45 11.20 0.75
CA LYS A 6 14.34 11.31 1.90
C LYS A 6 15.66 11.97 1.56
N HIS A 7 16.25 11.62 0.42
CA HIS A 7 17.52 12.19 -0.02
C HIS A 7 17.37 13.67 -0.39
N VAL A 8 16.31 13.98 -1.13
CA VAL A 8 15.95 15.31 -1.65
C VAL A 8 15.61 16.28 -0.51
N LEU A 9 14.68 15.93 0.37
CA LEU A 9 14.15 16.83 1.40
C LEU A 9 14.87 16.69 2.75
N GLY A 10 15.67 15.64 2.94
CA GLY A 10 16.28 15.32 4.23
C GLY A 10 17.29 16.38 4.73
N LYS A 11 17.90 17.14 3.81
CA LYS A 11 18.87 18.20 4.11
C LYS A 11 18.39 19.59 3.72
N ASP A 12 17.16 19.71 3.22
CA ASP A 12 16.59 20.98 2.80
C ASP A 12 16.17 21.79 4.04
N GLU A 13 16.87 22.90 4.29
CA GLU A 13 16.60 23.80 5.42
C GLU A 13 15.20 24.42 5.34
N VAL A 14 14.72 24.71 4.12
CA VAL A 14 13.38 25.27 3.87
C VAL A 14 12.32 24.24 4.22
N TRP A 15 12.54 22.97 3.87
CA TRP A 15 11.67 21.87 4.29
C TRP A 15 11.64 21.71 5.82
N GLN A 16 12.80 21.79 6.48
CA GLN A 16 12.86 21.72 7.94
C GLN A 16 12.08 22.87 8.60
N GLU A 17 12.25 24.10 8.13
CA GLU A 17 11.50 25.25 8.62
C GLU A 17 9.98 25.06 8.42
N PHE A 18 9.57 24.63 7.22
CA PHE A 18 8.16 24.36 6.91
C PHE A 18 7.54 23.33 7.85
N THR A 19 8.24 22.21 8.10
CA THR A 19 7.76 21.16 9.02
C THR A 19 7.63 21.68 10.45
N GLN A 20 8.57 22.49 10.92
CA GLN A 20 8.53 23.08 12.27
C GLN A 20 7.35 24.05 12.42
N LEU A 21 7.14 24.95 11.46
CA LEU A 21 6.03 25.89 11.46
C LEU A 21 4.68 25.17 11.38
N ALA A 22 4.56 24.11 10.58
CA ALA A 22 3.38 23.26 10.56
C ALA A 22 3.13 22.60 11.93
N ALA A 23 4.15 22.03 12.57
CA ALA A 23 4.00 21.40 13.89
C ALA A 23 3.60 22.41 14.99
N GLN A 24 4.14 23.63 14.93
CA GLN A 24 3.73 24.73 15.82
C GLN A 24 2.27 25.15 15.56
N THR A 25 1.91 25.35 14.29
CA THR A 25 0.55 25.74 13.87
C THR A 25 -0.48 24.73 14.36
N LYS A 26 -0.22 23.43 14.17
CA LYS A 26 -1.08 22.36 14.66
C LYS A 26 -1.41 22.50 16.15
N ARG A 27 -0.38 22.71 16.98
CA ARG A 27 -0.55 22.87 18.44
C ARG A 27 -1.38 24.10 18.79
N MET A 28 -1.27 25.17 18.01
CA MET A 28 -2.05 26.40 18.21
C MET A 28 -3.52 26.25 17.81
N VAL A 29 -3.84 25.45 16.78
CA VAL A 29 -5.20 25.41 16.20
C VAL A 29 -6.02 24.19 16.60
N GLN A 30 -5.42 23.12 17.15
CA GLN A 30 -6.10 21.84 17.44
C GLN A 30 -7.30 21.92 18.40
N GLN A 31 -7.40 22.98 19.22
CA GLN A 31 -8.49 23.20 20.18
C GLN A 31 -9.18 24.55 19.93
N THR A 32 -9.20 25.00 18.68
CA THR A 32 -9.84 26.25 18.29
C THR A 32 -10.82 26.03 17.14
N GLN A 33 -11.52 27.08 16.73
CA GLN A 33 -12.41 27.06 15.56
C GLN A 33 -11.67 26.74 14.25
N LEU A 34 -10.33 26.86 14.23
CA LEU A 34 -9.48 26.54 13.08
C LEU A 34 -9.00 25.09 13.06
N ALA A 35 -9.47 24.23 13.98
CA ALA A 35 -9.03 22.83 14.05
C ALA A 35 -9.25 22.05 12.75
N ALA A 36 -10.27 22.40 11.95
CA ALA A 36 -10.54 21.79 10.65
C ALA A 36 -9.43 22.04 9.61
N LEU A 37 -8.64 23.12 9.78
CA LEU A 37 -7.52 23.48 8.91
C LEU A 37 -6.18 22.95 9.40
N ALA A 38 -6.17 22.23 10.53
CA ALA A 38 -4.94 21.79 11.18
C ALA A 38 -4.08 20.90 10.25
N PRO A 39 -2.74 21.06 10.29
CA PRO A 39 -1.83 20.16 9.58
C PRO A 39 -1.98 18.70 10.02
N SER A 40 -1.62 17.80 9.11
CA SER A 40 -1.57 16.36 9.36
C SER A 40 -0.60 16.00 10.51
N ASN A 41 -0.77 14.82 11.10
CA ASN A 41 0.10 14.37 12.19
C ASN A 41 1.50 14.03 11.67
N GLN A 42 2.50 14.80 12.08
CA GLN A 42 3.90 14.50 11.78
C GLN A 42 4.41 13.39 12.71
N ARG A 43 4.39 12.14 12.24
CA ARG A 43 4.86 11.00 13.04
C ARG A 43 6.38 10.95 13.09
N THR A 44 6.93 10.73 14.28
CA THR A 44 8.38 10.67 14.52
C THR A 44 9.04 9.41 13.94
N LYS A 45 8.29 8.31 13.84
CA LYS A 45 8.66 7.06 13.13
C LYS A 45 8.02 7.07 11.74
N ALA A 46 8.75 6.62 10.71
CA ALA A 46 8.32 6.69 9.31
C ALA A 46 8.03 8.13 8.84
N ARG A 47 8.89 9.08 9.22
CA ARG A 47 8.77 10.52 8.86
C ARG A 47 8.51 10.74 7.37
N TYR A 48 9.10 9.92 6.52
CA TYR A 48 8.98 10.00 5.06
C TYR A 48 7.65 9.48 4.51
N MET A 49 6.93 8.62 5.23
CA MET A 49 5.57 8.19 4.84
C MET A 49 4.50 9.25 5.18
N ASN A 50 4.85 10.35 5.86
CA ASN A 50 3.93 11.47 6.11
C ASN A 50 4.35 12.76 5.39
N VAL A 51 5.43 12.73 4.62
CA VAL A 51 5.86 13.86 3.78
C VAL A 51 4.73 14.21 2.81
N ASP A 52 4.17 13.19 2.18
CA ASP A 52 3.07 13.26 1.22
C ASP A 52 1.86 13.96 1.83
N ALA A 53 1.45 13.51 3.02
CA ALA A 53 0.31 14.07 3.75
C ALA A 53 0.53 15.54 4.16
N LEU A 54 1.77 15.94 4.39
CA LEU A 54 2.10 17.32 4.77
C LEU A 54 2.20 18.24 3.55
N ILE A 55 2.79 17.79 2.45
CA ILE A 55 2.82 18.51 1.17
C ILE A 55 1.40 18.73 0.66
N GLN A 56 0.57 17.67 0.66
CA GLN A 56 -0.83 17.76 0.25
C GLN A 56 -1.65 18.70 1.15
N TRP A 57 -1.36 18.75 2.45
CA TRP A 57 -1.95 19.76 3.34
C TRP A 57 -1.49 21.17 2.95
N GLY A 58 -0.20 21.38 2.69
CA GLY A 58 0.35 22.66 2.25
C GLY A 58 -0.29 23.18 0.97
N LEU A 59 -0.44 22.32 -0.05
CA LEU A 59 -1.12 22.63 -1.31
C LEU A 59 -2.58 23.07 -1.08
N LYS A 60 -3.32 22.33 -0.24
CA LYS A 60 -4.71 22.66 0.10
C LYS A 60 -4.84 23.98 0.84
N ILE A 61 -3.96 24.23 1.82
CA ILE A 61 -3.97 25.49 2.58
C ILE A 61 -3.58 26.67 1.72
N ASP A 62 -2.61 26.52 0.81
CA ASP A 62 -2.24 27.61 -0.10
C ASP A 62 -3.43 28.04 -0.98
N ILE A 63 -4.13 27.07 -1.60
CA ILE A 63 -5.35 27.33 -2.38
C ILE A 63 -6.45 27.94 -1.51
N PHE A 64 -6.62 27.43 -0.29
CA PHE A 64 -7.61 27.96 0.65
C PHE A 64 -7.33 29.43 1.01
N LEU A 65 -6.07 29.79 1.28
CA LEU A 65 -5.66 31.16 1.58
C LEU A 65 -5.91 32.11 0.40
N GLU A 66 -5.72 31.65 -0.84
CA GLU A 66 -6.09 32.45 -2.02
C GLU A 66 -7.61 32.71 -2.10
N LYS A 67 -8.43 31.67 -1.89
CA LYS A 67 -9.89 31.80 -1.87
C LYS A 67 -10.39 32.69 -0.74
N GLN A 68 -9.74 32.63 0.43
CA GLN A 68 -10.05 33.49 1.57
C GLN A 68 -9.77 34.97 1.24
N LYS A 69 -8.65 35.26 0.56
CA LYS A 69 -8.31 36.63 0.12
C LYS A 69 -9.29 37.19 -0.92
N MET A 70 -9.88 36.32 -1.74
CA MET A 70 -10.92 36.70 -2.71
C MET A 70 -12.31 36.86 -2.09
N GLY A 71 -12.47 36.64 -0.77
CA GLY A 71 -13.76 36.74 -0.08
C GLY A 71 -14.75 35.63 -0.41
N VAL A 72 -14.30 34.54 -1.03
CA VAL A 72 -15.15 33.43 -1.48
C VAL A 72 -15.57 32.53 -0.32
N ASN A 73 -14.77 32.47 0.75
CA ASN A 73 -15.06 31.67 1.93
C ASN A 73 -15.31 32.57 3.15
N GLN A 74 -16.50 32.43 3.76
CA GLN A 74 -16.95 33.21 4.93
C GLN A 74 -17.07 32.34 6.20
N GLU A 75 -16.72 31.05 6.12
CA GLU A 75 -16.87 30.11 7.23
C GLU A 75 -15.89 30.39 8.38
N PHE A 76 -14.70 30.91 8.05
CA PHE A 76 -13.63 31.20 9.01
C PHE A 76 -13.32 32.70 9.05
N ASP A 77 -12.97 33.21 10.24
CA ASP A 77 -12.49 34.59 10.39
C ASP A 77 -11.19 34.80 9.61
N GLN A 78 -11.24 35.67 8.61
CA GLN A 78 -10.11 35.98 7.74
C GLN A 78 -8.89 36.50 8.50
N LYS A 79 -9.06 37.32 9.54
CA LYS A 79 -7.94 37.84 10.33
C LYS A 79 -7.24 36.72 11.09
N LEU A 80 -8.03 35.84 11.71
CA LEU A 80 -7.50 34.72 12.48
C LEU A 80 -6.81 33.68 11.56
N VAL A 81 -7.37 33.44 10.37
CA VAL A 81 -6.76 32.58 9.35
C VAL A 81 -5.42 33.13 8.89
N GLU A 82 -5.33 34.41 8.53
CA GLU A 82 -4.07 35.03 8.09
C GLU A 82 -3.02 35.02 9.23
N GLU A 83 -3.44 35.27 10.47
CA GLU A 83 -2.55 35.22 11.63
C GLU A 83 -1.93 33.83 11.83
N LYS A 84 -2.72 32.75 11.71
CA LYS A 84 -2.26 31.39 12.01
C LYS A 84 -1.65 30.65 10.83
N PHE A 85 -2.09 30.95 9.60
CA PHE A 85 -1.69 30.22 8.39
C PHE A 85 -0.99 31.10 7.34
N GLY A 86 -0.97 32.42 7.48
CA GLY A 86 -0.40 33.34 6.47
C GLY A 86 1.07 33.06 6.15
N TRP A 87 1.81 32.47 7.08
CA TRP A 87 3.20 32.03 6.87
C TRP A 87 3.35 31.03 5.70
N VAL A 88 2.32 30.24 5.39
CA VAL A 88 2.34 29.24 4.31
C VAL A 88 2.60 29.90 2.94
N THR A 89 2.14 31.13 2.75
CA THR A 89 2.32 31.87 1.49
C THR A 89 3.80 32.09 1.14
N ARG A 90 4.69 32.15 2.14
CA ARG A 90 6.14 32.27 1.95
C ARG A 90 6.74 31.03 1.28
N PHE A 91 6.13 29.88 1.51
CA PHE A 91 6.58 28.59 0.98
C PHE A 91 5.84 28.19 -0.30
N ARG A 92 4.99 29.06 -0.87
CA ARG A 92 4.15 28.73 -2.02
C ARG A 92 4.92 28.10 -3.18
N LYS A 93 6.07 28.68 -3.55
CA LYS A 93 6.91 28.15 -4.61
C LYS A 93 7.45 26.75 -4.26
N ASN A 94 7.97 26.60 -3.04
CA ASN A 94 8.50 25.32 -2.55
C ASN A 94 7.41 24.25 -2.44
N ILE A 95 6.22 24.58 -1.96
CA ILE A 95 5.08 23.66 -1.84
C ILE A 95 4.65 23.14 -3.22
N LYS A 96 4.65 24.00 -4.25
CA LYS A 96 4.38 23.58 -5.63
C LYS A 96 5.44 22.62 -6.14
N GLU A 97 6.72 22.98 -5.98
CA GLU A 97 7.85 22.12 -6.37
C GLU A 97 7.85 20.76 -5.64
N TRP A 98 7.58 20.75 -4.33
CA TRP A 98 7.44 19.50 -3.56
C TRP A 98 6.22 18.69 -4.01
N GLY A 99 5.15 19.35 -4.43
CA GLY A 99 3.97 18.72 -5.04
C GLY A 99 4.33 18.01 -6.35
N GLU A 100 5.06 18.68 -7.24
CA GLU A 100 5.53 18.10 -8.51
C GLU A 100 6.45 16.90 -8.27
N LEU A 101 7.40 17.01 -7.33
CA LEU A 101 8.24 15.90 -6.92
C LEU A 101 7.42 14.70 -6.43
N LEU A 102 6.40 14.96 -5.61
CA LEU A 102 5.52 13.92 -5.11
C LEU A 102 4.69 13.28 -6.23
N ASP A 103 4.21 14.06 -7.20
CA ASP A 103 3.44 13.58 -8.34
C ASP A 103 4.30 12.68 -9.24
N ILE A 104 5.53 13.08 -9.57
CA ILE A 104 6.48 12.27 -10.35
C ILE A 104 6.73 10.91 -9.66
N ILE A 105 6.97 10.95 -8.35
CA ILE A 105 7.28 9.76 -7.55
C ILE A 105 6.07 8.84 -7.45
N THR A 106 4.90 9.39 -7.15
CA THR A 106 3.65 8.63 -6.99
C THR A 106 3.20 8.04 -8.33
N THR A 107 3.39 8.78 -9.43
CA THR A 107 3.10 8.31 -10.79
C THR A 107 4.00 7.14 -11.16
N THR A 108 5.31 7.26 -10.91
CA THR A 108 6.28 6.18 -11.15
C THR A 108 5.96 4.94 -10.31
N GLU A 109 5.67 5.12 -9.01
CA GLU A 109 5.32 4.03 -8.11
C GLU A 109 4.06 3.30 -8.57
N ASN A 110 3.00 4.05 -8.90
CA ASN A 110 1.76 3.48 -9.41
C ASN A 110 1.95 2.75 -10.74
N PHE A 111 2.76 3.31 -11.64
CA PHE A 111 3.10 2.68 -12.90
C PHE A 111 3.77 1.32 -12.66
N VAL A 112 4.88 1.29 -11.90
CA VAL A 112 5.63 0.05 -11.60
C VAL A 112 4.77 -0.96 -10.83
N ARG A 113 3.93 -0.50 -9.92
CA ARG A 113 3.01 -1.34 -9.12
C ARG A 113 1.92 -1.99 -9.96
N THR A 114 1.40 -1.30 -10.97
CA THR A 114 0.25 -1.78 -11.76
C THR A 114 0.66 -2.46 -13.06
N GLN A 115 1.65 -1.91 -13.76
CA GLN A 115 2.17 -2.44 -15.01
C GLN A 115 3.31 -3.42 -14.78
N GLY A 116 4.01 -3.40 -13.65
CA GLY A 116 5.26 -4.15 -13.53
C GLY A 116 6.35 -3.61 -14.48
N LEU A 117 7.38 -4.42 -14.72
CA LEU A 117 8.57 -4.01 -15.48
C LEU A 117 8.75 -4.93 -16.69
N CYS A 118 8.75 -4.36 -17.89
CA CYS A 118 8.96 -5.02 -19.16
C CYS A 118 9.76 -4.11 -20.12
N THR A 119 10.15 -4.62 -21.28
CA THR A 119 10.96 -3.87 -22.26
C THR A 119 10.39 -2.50 -22.64
N ASP A 120 9.06 -2.37 -22.64
CA ASP A 120 8.34 -1.15 -23.02
C ASP A 120 8.08 -0.20 -21.84
N SER A 121 8.46 -0.57 -20.61
CA SER A 121 8.17 0.22 -19.41
C SER A 121 8.86 1.59 -19.39
N TYR A 122 10.07 1.70 -19.94
CA TYR A 122 10.77 2.99 -20.04
C TYR A 122 10.02 4.00 -20.92
N PRO A 123 9.76 3.72 -22.21
CA PRO A 123 9.11 4.70 -23.08
C PRO A 123 7.68 5.03 -22.64
N GLU A 124 6.95 4.06 -22.06
CA GLU A 124 5.62 4.31 -21.48
C GLU A 124 5.69 5.29 -20.30
N LEU A 125 6.62 5.07 -19.36
CA LEU A 125 6.78 5.95 -18.20
C LEU A 125 7.30 7.34 -18.61
N GLU A 126 8.23 7.41 -19.57
CA GLU A 126 8.76 8.67 -20.09
C GLU A 126 7.65 9.55 -20.67
N ASN A 127 6.75 8.95 -21.43
CA ASN A 127 5.58 9.63 -21.99
C ASN A 127 4.60 10.07 -20.88
N LEU A 128 4.38 9.23 -19.87
CA LEU A 128 3.50 9.56 -18.75
C LEU A 128 4.02 10.73 -17.91
N LEU A 129 5.35 10.83 -17.77
CA LEU A 129 6.03 11.91 -17.05
C LEU A 129 6.37 13.11 -17.96
N SER A 130 5.87 13.14 -19.20
CA SER A 130 6.12 14.26 -20.11
C SER A 130 5.32 15.50 -19.68
N GLY A 131 5.99 16.65 -19.55
CA GLY A 131 5.36 17.93 -19.22
C GLY A 131 5.28 18.31 -17.74
N GLN A 132 5.94 17.59 -16.83
CA GLN A 132 5.88 17.81 -15.38
C GLN A 132 7.13 18.51 -14.77
N ASP A 133 7.93 19.21 -15.59
CA ASP A 133 9.24 19.69 -15.16
C ASP A 133 9.29 21.22 -15.03
N HIS A 134 9.54 21.74 -13.82
CA HIS A 134 9.68 23.18 -13.59
C HIS A 134 11.00 23.58 -12.92
N THR A 135 11.64 22.69 -12.18
CA THR A 135 12.93 22.94 -11.51
C THR A 135 13.99 21.90 -11.87
N GLU A 136 15.26 22.27 -11.69
CA GLU A 136 16.40 21.37 -11.88
C GLU A 136 16.29 20.12 -10.99
N GLN A 137 15.72 20.29 -9.79
CA GLN A 137 15.52 19.20 -8.85
C GLN A 137 14.44 18.21 -9.32
N THR A 138 13.30 18.70 -9.84
CA THR A 138 12.28 17.83 -10.46
C THR A 138 12.82 17.05 -11.65
N ILE A 139 13.59 17.70 -12.53
CA ILE A 139 14.21 17.07 -13.70
C ILE A 139 15.14 15.94 -13.26
N LYS A 140 16.02 16.23 -12.30
CA LYS A 140 16.99 15.24 -11.79
C LYS A 140 16.30 14.01 -11.18
N VAL A 141 15.25 14.21 -10.40
CA VAL A 141 14.48 13.10 -9.80
C VAL A 141 13.75 12.29 -10.88
N ARG A 142 13.15 12.95 -11.87
CA ARG A 142 12.53 12.30 -13.02
C ARG A 142 13.54 11.42 -13.76
N GLU A 143 14.71 11.96 -14.07
CA GLU A 143 15.78 11.20 -14.75
C GLU A 143 16.28 10.02 -13.92
N GLU A 144 16.49 10.20 -12.61
CA GLU A 144 16.89 9.11 -11.71
C GLU A 144 15.88 7.96 -11.72
N LEU A 145 14.58 8.28 -11.66
CA LEU A 145 13.50 7.28 -11.69
C LEU A 145 13.36 6.61 -13.05
N LEU A 146 13.47 7.37 -14.13
CA LEU A 146 13.44 6.83 -15.50
C LEU A 146 14.63 5.90 -15.76
N ASN A 147 15.82 6.27 -15.30
CA ASN A 147 17.02 5.43 -15.40
C ASN A 147 16.86 4.15 -14.58
N PHE A 148 16.35 4.25 -13.35
CA PHE A 148 16.05 3.07 -12.53
C PHE A 148 15.08 2.13 -13.24
N VAL A 149 13.97 2.64 -13.78
CA VAL A 149 12.99 1.81 -14.51
C VAL A 149 13.62 1.21 -15.76
N ARG A 150 14.47 1.94 -16.49
CA ARG A 150 15.19 1.41 -17.65
C ARG A 150 16.09 0.23 -17.27
N GLU A 151 16.90 0.40 -16.21
CA GLU A 151 17.83 -0.62 -15.72
C GLU A 151 17.09 -1.88 -15.27
N GLU A 152 16.04 -1.73 -14.45
CA GLU A 152 15.28 -2.89 -13.96
C GLU A 152 14.49 -3.58 -15.08
N SER A 153 13.94 -2.81 -16.02
CA SER A 153 13.20 -3.34 -17.17
C SER A 153 14.08 -4.13 -18.13
N SER A 154 15.36 -3.77 -18.25
CA SER A 154 16.34 -4.49 -19.09
C SER A 154 16.59 -5.94 -18.63
N LYS A 155 16.22 -6.27 -17.39
CA LYS A 155 16.33 -7.61 -16.82
C LYS A 155 15.21 -8.55 -17.29
N ALA A 156 14.13 -8.00 -17.85
CA ALA A 156 13.00 -8.78 -18.36
C ALA A 156 13.34 -9.40 -19.73
N LYS A 157 12.93 -10.65 -19.94
CA LYS A 157 13.00 -11.29 -21.26
C LYS A 157 11.92 -10.72 -22.19
N PRO A 158 12.05 -10.90 -23.52
CA PRO A 158 10.99 -10.54 -24.46
C PRO A 158 9.67 -11.23 -24.09
N GLY A 159 8.60 -10.43 -23.94
CA GLY A 159 7.28 -10.91 -23.52
C GLY A 159 7.13 -11.23 -22.03
N GLU A 160 8.17 -11.05 -21.22
CA GLU A 160 8.11 -11.19 -19.77
C GLU A 160 7.74 -9.87 -19.10
N ARG A 161 7.03 -9.97 -17.97
CA ARG A 161 6.67 -8.84 -17.11
C ARG A 161 7.07 -9.17 -15.69
N LEU A 162 8.07 -8.46 -15.18
CA LEU A 162 8.58 -8.64 -13.83
C LEU A 162 7.70 -7.90 -12.82
N LEU A 163 7.60 -8.45 -11.61
CA LEU A 163 6.88 -7.83 -10.52
C LEU A 163 7.66 -6.61 -10.00
N GLY A 164 7.02 -5.45 -10.02
CA GLY A 164 7.60 -4.20 -9.53
C GLY A 164 7.38 -3.94 -8.03
N SER A 165 6.57 -4.77 -7.35
CA SER A 165 6.23 -4.60 -5.93
C SER A 165 5.85 -5.93 -5.27
N SER A 166 6.17 -6.07 -3.97
CA SER A 166 5.74 -7.22 -3.14
C SER A 166 4.23 -7.24 -2.90
N GLU A 167 3.55 -6.10 -3.07
CA GLU A 167 2.11 -5.98 -2.88
C GLU A 167 1.31 -6.98 -3.72
N VAL A 168 1.80 -7.33 -4.92
CA VAL A 168 1.17 -8.34 -5.77
C VAL A 168 1.18 -9.70 -5.08
N ILE A 169 2.32 -10.09 -4.50
CA ILE A 169 2.48 -11.35 -3.78
C ILE A 169 1.68 -11.33 -2.47
N GLU A 170 1.70 -10.21 -1.75
CA GLU A 170 0.91 -10.01 -0.53
C GLU A 170 -0.59 -10.08 -0.79
N SER A 171 -1.06 -9.53 -1.91
CA SER A 171 -2.45 -9.61 -2.38
C SER A 171 -2.86 -11.07 -2.67
N VAL A 172 -1.99 -11.83 -3.34
CA VAL A 172 -2.19 -13.26 -3.59
C VAL A 172 -2.31 -14.04 -2.27
N PHE A 173 -1.41 -13.80 -1.31
CA PHE A 173 -1.51 -14.41 0.02
C PHE A 173 -2.75 -13.96 0.80
N GLY A 174 -3.17 -12.70 0.65
CA GLY A 174 -4.42 -12.18 1.22
C GLY A 174 -5.64 -12.96 0.69
N LYS A 175 -5.68 -13.21 -0.62
CA LYS A 175 -6.73 -14.01 -1.27
C LYS A 175 -6.72 -15.46 -0.80
N LEU A 176 -5.53 -16.07 -0.67
CA LEU A 176 -5.38 -17.41 -0.09
C LEU A 176 -5.94 -17.47 1.33
N LYS A 177 -5.53 -16.55 2.22
CA LYS A 177 -6.03 -16.49 3.60
C LYS A 177 -7.55 -16.34 3.67
N ARG A 178 -8.14 -15.53 2.78
CA ARG A 178 -9.61 -15.39 2.67
C ARG A 178 -10.28 -16.71 2.28
N MET A 179 -9.67 -17.51 1.41
CA MET A 179 -10.17 -18.84 1.04
C MET A 179 -10.01 -19.85 2.17
N GLU A 180 -8.89 -19.81 2.90
CA GLU A 180 -8.63 -20.71 4.03
C GLU A 180 -9.49 -20.41 5.27
N ARG A 181 -10.06 -19.21 5.40
CA ARG A 181 -10.90 -18.78 6.54
C ARG A 181 -10.22 -19.10 7.87
N ASP A 182 -10.87 -19.91 8.72
CA ASP A 182 -10.37 -20.30 10.05
C ASP A 182 -9.10 -21.17 10.00
N GLN A 183 -8.78 -21.78 8.84
CA GLN A 183 -7.57 -22.58 8.68
C GLN A 183 -6.31 -21.73 8.46
N SER A 184 -6.46 -20.45 8.11
CA SER A 184 -5.33 -19.52 7.83
C SER A 184 -4.37 -19.31 9.00
N LYS A 185 -4.76 -19.67 10.23
CA LYS A 185 -4.00 -19.45 11.46
C LYS A 185 -3.14 -20.64 11.90
N SER A 186 -3.20 -21.80 11.25
CA SER A 186 -2.53 -23.01 11.77
C SER A 186 -1.79 -23.85 10.73
N GLY A 187 -1.29 -23.20 9.67
CA GLY A 187 -0.42 -23.79 8.65
C GLY A 187 -1.07 -23.87 7.27
N PHE A 188 -0.29 -24.29 6.26
CA PHE A 188 -0.79 -24.46 4.91
C PHE A 188 -1.66 -25.71 4.78
N THR A 189 -2.77 -25.58 4.06
CA THR A 189 -3.64 -26.70 3.69
C THR A 189 -3.47 -27.06 2.22
N GLY A 190 -4.17 -28.09 1.73
CA GLY A 190 -4.24 -28.38 0.29
C GLY A 190 -4.74 -27.19 -0.56
N LEU A 191 -5.40 -26.21 0.07
CA LEU A 191 -5.78 -24.95 -0.58
C LEU A 191 -4.57 -24.13 -1.06
N LEU A 192 -3.35 -24.42 -0.62
CA LEU A 192 -2.14 -23.82 -1.19
C LEU A 192 -2.05 -24.02 -2.71
N LEU A 193 -2.55 -25.15 -3.23
CA LEU A 193 -2.60 -25.43 -4.67
C LEU A 193 -3.58 -24.51 -5.44
N SER A 194 -4.44 -23.78 -4.73
CA SER A 194 -5.27 -22.75 -5.36
C SER A 194 -4.46 -21.50 -5.75
N VAL A 195 -3.31 -21.23 -5.13
CA VAL A 195 -2.45 -20.07 -5.46
C VAL A 195 -2.09 -20.03 -6.94
N PRO A 196 -1.47 -21.07 -7.54
CA PRO A 196 -1.17 -21.06 -8.97
C PRO A 196 -2.42 -20.94 -9.84
N ALA A 197 -3.54 -21.55 -9.43
CA ALA A 197 -4.81 -21.45 -10.14
C ALA A 197 -5.43 -20.03 -10.09
N MET A 198 -5.15 -19.25 -9.04
CA MET A 198 -5.64 -17.87 -8.91
C MET A 198 -4.95 -16.88 -9.85
N VAL A 199 -3.72 -17.19 -10.27
CA VAL A 199 -2.88 -16.30 -11.09
C VAL A 199 -2.71 -16.81 -12.52
N SER A 200 -3.08 -18.07 -12.80
CA SER A 200 -3.09 -18.62 -14.14
C SER A 200 -4.36 -18.22 -14.90
N GLN A 201 -4.24 -18.19 -16.23
CA GLN A 201 -5.41 -18.05 -17.09
C GLN A 201 -6.24 -19.33 -17.01
N THR A 202 -7.40 -19.25 -16.37
CA THR A 202 -8.31 -20.39 -16.22
C THR A 202 -9.31 -20.39 -17.38
N THR A 203 -8.98 -21.08 -18.47
CA THR A 203 -9.91 -21.32 -19.59
C THR A 203 -10.60 -22.68 -19.44
N LYS A 204 -11.64 -22.93 -20.24
CA LYS A 204 -12.35 -24.22 -20.22
C LYS A 204 -11.42 -25.37 -20.61
N GLU A 205 -10.55 -25.12 -21.57
CA GLU A 205 -9.56 -26.05 -22.10
C GLU A 205 -8.54 -26.39 -21.01
N VAL A 206 -7.99 -25.40 -20.32
CA VAL A 206 -7.05 -25.60 -19.21
C VAL A 206 -7.68 -26.44 -18.08
N VAL A 207 -8.94 -26.17 -17.74
CA VAL A 207 -9.65 -26.94 -16.71
C VAL A 207 -9.87 -28.38 -17.15
N LYS A 208 -10.27 -28.59 -18.41
CA LYS A 208 -10.46 -29.93 -18.97
C LYS A 208 -9.15 -30.72 -18.96
N ASP A 209 -8.08 -30.14 -19.50
CA ASP A 209 -6.76 -30.78 -19.58
C ASP A 209 -6.24 -31.13 -18.18
N ALA A 210 -6.44 -30.24 -17.19
CA ALA A 210 -6.04 -30.51 -15.80
C ALA A 210 -6.80 -31.70 -15.19
N LEU A 211 -8.11 -31.79 -15.43
CA LEU A 211 -8.94 -32.90 -14.94
C LEU A 211 -8.60 -34.23 -15.61
N GLU A 212 -8.25 -34.22 -16.90
CA GLU A 212 -7.86 -35.42 -17.66
C GLU A 212 -6.44 -35.90 -17.29
N MET A 213 -5.52 -34.97 -17.02
CA MET A 213 -4.10 -35.30 -16.80
C MET A 213 -3.76 -35.63 -15.34
N VAL A 214 -4.45 -35.02 -14.36
CA VAL A 214 -4.10 -35.12 -12.94
C VAL A 214 -5.25 -35.71 -12.12
N PRO A 215 -5.21 -37.03 -11.82
CA PRO A 215 -6.20 -37.65 -10.93
C PRO A 215 -6.17 -37.06 -9.52
N THR A 216 -7.34 -36.93 -8.90
CA THR A 216 -7.51 -36.42 -7.52
C THR A 216 -6.60 -37.13 -6.51
N GLN A 217 -6.40 -38.45 -6.66
CA GLN A 217 -5.53 -39.21 -5.75
C GLN A 217 -4.09 -38.69 -5.76
N LYS A 218 -3.52 -38.33 -6.92
CA LYS A 218 -2.17 -37.77 -7.01
C LYS A 218 -2.06 -36.43 -6.27
N VAL A 219 -3.12 -35.62 -6.30
CA VAL A 219 -3.18 -34.34 -5.59
C VAL A 219 -3.18 -34.56 -4.07
N LEU A 220 -3.94 -35.53 -3.58
CA LEU A 220 -3.99 -35.89 -2.15
C LEU A 220 -2.66 -36.47 -1.66
N ASP A 221 -2.03 -37.34 -2.46
CA ASP A 221 -0.73 -37.92 -2.15
C ASP A 221 0.35 -36.84 -2.08
N TRP A 222 0.33 -35.89 -3.02
CA TRP A 222 1.23 -34.73 -3.01
C TRP A 222 1.03 -33.89 -1.76
N CYS A 223 -0.21 -33.57 -1.39
CA CYS A 223 -0.52 -32.81 -0.18
C CYS A 223 0.03 -33.53 1.07
N THR A 224 -0.18 -34.85 1.16
CA THR A 224 0.28 -35.65 2.29
C THR A 224 1.81 -35.67 2.38
N LYS A 225 2.50 -35.82 1.24
CA LYS A 225 3.96 -35.87 1.17
C LYS A 225 4.63 -34.53 1.50
N HIS A 226 4.06 -33.41 1.05
CA HIS A 226 4.73 -32.11 1.11
C HIS A 226 4.20 -31.17 2.19
N LEU A 227 2.92 -31.24 2.55
CA LEU A 227 2.31 -30.40 3.59
C LEU A 227 2.20 -31.13 4.93
N GLY A 228 2.05 -32.45 4.89
CA GLY A 228 1.83 -33.26 6.09
C GLY A 228 0.48 -32.99 6.75
N GLN A 229 0.32 -33.45 8.00
CA GLN A 229 -0.92 -33.25 8.76
C GLN A 229 -1.03 -31.81 9.27
N SER A 230 -2.19 -31.18 9.07
CA SER A 230 -2.49 -29.86 9.62
C SER A 230 -2.50 -29.88 11.15
N VAL A 231 -2.28 -28.72 11.78
CA VAL A 231 -2.32 -28.59 13.25
C VAL A 231 -3.69 -28.98 13.79
N GLN A 232 -4.77 -28.66 13.09
CA GLN A 232 -6.14 -29.05 13.46
C GLN A 232 -6.33 -30.56 13.39
N ALA A 233 -5.76 -31.24 12.38
CA ALA A 233 -5.79 -32.70 12.28
C ALA A 233 -4.99 -33.36 13.41
N LYS A 234 -3.79 -32.85 13.70
CA LYS A 234 -2.97 -33.31 14.84
C LYS A 234 -3.70 -33.09 16.18
N ARG A 235 -4.36 -31.93 16.34
CA ARG A 235 -5.15 -31.61 17.52
C ARG A 235 -6.32 -32.59 17.68
N ARG A 236 -7.07 -32.85 16.62
CA ARG A 236 -8.16 -33.84 16.64
C ARG A 236 -7.64 -35.22 17.03
N ASN A 237 -6.59 -35.71 16.38
CA ASN A 237 -6.01 -37.02 16.69
C ASN A 237 -5.48 -37.11 18.13
N ALA A 238 -4.93 -36.01 18.67
CA ALA A 238 -4.42 -35.97 20.04
C ALA A 238 -5.53 -36.01 21.10
N PHE A 239 -6.71 -35.44 20.80
CA PHE A 239 -7.84 -35.33 21.73
C PHE A 239 -9.01 -36.30 21.42
N GLU A 240 -8.95 -37.06 20.32
CA GLU A 240 -9.91 -38.12 19.98
C GLU A 240 -9.95 -39.26 21.01
N SER A 241 -8.88 -39.42 21.82
CA SER A 241 -8.81 -40.43 22.88
C SER A 241 -9.38 -39.97 24.23
N SER A 242 -9.71 -38.67 24.38
CA SER A 242 -10.32 -38.11 25.61
C SER A 242 -11.85 -38.10 25.60
N ASP A 243 -12.50 -38.26 24.44
CA ASP A 243 -13.97 -38.38 24.30
C ASP A 243 -14.41 -39.86 24.27
N LYS A 244 -13.96 -40.67 25.23
CA LYS A 244 -14.77 -41.85 25.60
C LYS A 244 -16.03 -41.31 26.27
N PRO A 245 -17.24 -41.82 25.95
CA PRO A 245 -18.46 -41.28 26.52
C PRO A 245 -18.38 -41.38 28.03
N GLU A 246 -18.34 -40.22 28.69
CA GLU A 246 -18.53 -40.10 30.12
C GLU A 246 -19.83 -40.85 30.47
N GLN A 247 -19.65 -41.85 31.34
CA GLN A 247 -20.63 -42.56 32.16
C GLN A 247 -22.11 -42.38 31.78
N LYS A 248 -22.78 -43.50 31.45
CA LYS A 248 -24.23 -43.64 31.52
C LYS A 248 -24.73 -43.26 32.92
N TRP A 249 -25.08 -42.01 33.13
CA TRP A 249 -26.00 -41.57 34.16
C TRP A 249 -27.36 -41.50 33.49
N ASP A 250 -28.10 -42.60 33.62
CA ASP A 250 -29.58 -42.65 33.65
C ASP A 250 -30.01 -44.14 33.73
N GLN A 251 -29.55 -44.82 34.77
CA GLN A 251 -30.39 -45.82 35.42
C GLN A 251 -30.99 -45.14 36.64
N PHE A 252 -32.10 -44.42 36.45
CA PHE A 252 -33.18 -44.25 37.43
C PHE A 252 -34.27 -43.37 36.79
N SER A 253 -35.34 -43.99 36.28
CA SER A 253 -36.75 -43.52 36.35
C SER A 253 -37.68 -44.37 35.47
N GLY A 254 -38.39 -45.33 36.09
CA GLY A 254 -39.70 -45.91 35.69
C GLY A 254 -39.78 -46.67 34.34
N VAL A 255 -40.54 -47.76 34.18
CA VAL A 255 -41.89 -48.08 34.67
C VAL A 255 -42.11 -49.59 34.48
N GLY A 256 -42.76 -50.26 35.45
CA GLY A 256 -43.37 -51.60 35.28
C GLY A 256 -42.98 -52.61 36.33
#